data_AF-A0A8X6W2I2-F1
#
_entry.id   AF-A0A8X6W2I2-F1
#
_cell.length_a   1.000
_cell.length_b   1.000
_cell.length_c   1.000
_cell.angle_alpha   90.00
_cell.angle_beta   90.00
_cell.angle_gamma   90.00
#
_symmetry.space_group_name_H-M   'P 1'
#
loop_
_entity.id
_entity.type
_entity.pdbx_description
1 polymer ?
#
loop_
_entity_poly.entity_id
_entity_poly.type
_entity_poly.pdbx_seq_one_letter_code
_entity_poly.pdbx_strand_id
1 'polypeptide(L)'
;MDKKHFHVLIKHCFLAKNTVETKAWLDKHYSDFAPGNSTVEKWFAKLKRDKMIPEDDVRSGRPKQAVTVENIKKVYKISFDNRTVQLIKIPESLKISKERVGHTVNEYLDMRKLCSKWVPRELTIVQKQQ
;
A
#
# COMPACT_ATOMS: atom_id res chain seq x y z
N MET A 1 -16.16 19.33 3.60
CA MET A 1 -16.98 18.28 2.97
C MET A 1 -16.05 17.30 2.26
N ASP A 2 -16.14 16.01 2.58
CA ASP A 2 -15.24 15.01 1.98
C ASP A 2 -15.76 14.54 0.61
N LYS A 3 -14.84 14.16 -0.28
CA LYS A 3 -15.17 13.66 -1.64
C LYS A 3 -16.17 12.49 -1.61
N LYS A 4 -16.06 11.61 -0.62
CA LYS A 4 -16.98 10.48 -0.41
C LYS A 4 -18.42 10.94 -0.18
N HIS A 5 -18.63 12.05 0.52
CA HIS A 5 -19.97 12.59 0.76
C HIS A 5 -20.64 13.02 -0.55
N PHE A 6 -19.89 13.66 -1.47
CA PHE A 6 -20.43 14.02 -2.78
C PHE A 6 -20.77 12.81 -3.64
N HIS A 7 -20.03 11.70 -3.56
CA HIS A 7 -20.37 10.48 -4.30
C HIS A 7 -21.71 9.91 -3.82
N VAL A 8 -21.97 9.92 -2.51
CA VAL A 8 -23.26 9.48 -1.94
C VAL A 8 -24.41 10.39 -2.39
N LEU A 9 -24.20 11.72 -2.37
CA LEU A 9 -25.20 12.68 -2.82
C LEU A 9 -25.51 12.55 -4.33
N ILE A 10 -24.48 12.37 -5.16
CA ILE A 10 -24.63 12.11 -6.60
C ILE A 10 -25.39 10.80 -6.83
N LYS A 11 -25.07 9.73 -6.07
CA LYS A 11 -25.80 8.46 -6.13
C LYS A 11 -27.26 8.61 -5.74
N HIS A 12 -27.56 9.38 -4.71
CA HIS A 12 -28.95 9.67 -4.33
C HIS A 12 -29.68 10.47 -5.42
N CYS A 13 -29.03 11.49 -5.98
CA CYS A 13 -29.62 12.27 -7.06
C CYS A 13 -29.81 11.47 -8.35
N PHE A 14 -28.94 10.50 -8.66
CA PHE A 14 -29.09 9.60 -9.80
C PHE A 14 -30.42 8.83 -9.80
N LEU A 15 -30.97 8.51 -8.62
CA LEU A 15 -32.24 7.80 -8.50
C LEU A 15 -33.47 8.67 -8.76
N ALA A 16 -33.33 10.00 -8.72
CA ALA A 16 -34.45 10.94 -8.73
C ALA A 16 -34.34 12.07 -9.77
N LYS A 17 -33.16 12.34 -10.31
CA LYS A 17 -32.85 13.54 -11.10
C LYS A 17 -31.88 13.24 -12.24
N ASN A 18 -31.90 14.11 -13.24
CA ASN A 18 -30.95 14.08 -14.36
C ASN A 18 -29.60 14.73 -13.97
N THR A 19 -28.57 14.58 -14.82
CA THR A 19 -27.23 15.16 -14.59
C THR A 19 -27.26 16.68 -14.39
N VAL A 20 -28.02 17.38 -15.23
CA VAL A 20 -28.15 18.86 -15.20
C VAL A 20 -28.82 19.33 -13.91
N GLU A 21 -29.93 18.68 -13.53
CA GLU A 21 -30.66 18.98 -12.29
C GLU A 21 -29.84 18.67 -11.05
N THR A 22 -29.05 17.59 -11.09
CA THR A 22 -28.15 17.21 -10.01
C THR A 22 -27.07 18.26 -9.83
N LYS A 23 -26.49 18.76 -10.93
CA LYS A 23 -25.49 19.83 -10.86
C LYS A 23 -26.08 21.12 -10.29
N ALA A 24 -27.23 21.57 -10.81
CA ALA A 24 -27.91 22.76 -10.29
C ALA A 24 -28.27 22.62 -8.81
N TRP A 25 -28.69 21.43 -8.37
CA TRP A 25 -28.95 21.14 -6.97
C TRP A 25 -27.69 21.19 -6.11
N LEU A 26 -26.59 20.60 -6.58
CA LEU A 26 -25.31 20.63 -5.87
C LEU A 26 -24.77 22.06 -5.76
N ASP A 27 -24.89 22.87 -6.82
CA ASP A 27 -24.46 24.27 -6.82
C ASP A 27 -25.28 25.12 -5.86
N LYS A 28 -26.60 24.92 -5.85
CA LYS A 28 -27.50 25.62 -4.93
C LYS A 28 -27.19 25.34 -3.45
N HIS A 29 -26.82 24.11 -3.11
CA HIS A 29 -26.63 23.70 -1.71
C HIS A 29 -25.17 23.78 -1.24
N TYR A 30 -24.19 23.69 -2.14
CA TYR A 30 -22.78 23.58 -1.78
C TYR A 30 -21.87 24.63 -2.45
N SER A 31 -22.39 25.48 -3.35
CA SER A 31 -21.69 26.59 -4.00
C SER A 31 -20.27 26.19 -4.45
N ASP A 32 -19.22 26.78 -3.87
CA ASP A 32 -17.83 26.59 -4.29
C ASP A 32 -17.27 25.20 -3.97
N PHE A 33 -17.93 24.45 -3.08
CA PHE A 33 -17.55 23.08 -2.74
C PHE A 33 -18.21 22.05 -3.67
N ALA A 34 -19.12 22.49 -4.55
CA ALA A 34 -19.82 21.58 -5.45
C ALA A 34 -18.84 20.95 -6.47
N PRO A 35 -19.00 19.66 -6.77
CA PRO A 35 -18.20 19.02 -7.80
C PRO A 35 -18.48 19.66 -9.17
N GLY A 36 -17.43 19.77 -10.00
CA GLY A 36 -17.56 20.25 -11.36
C GLY A 36 -18.41 19.33 -12.25
N ASN A 37 -18.92 19.89 -13.37
CA ASN A 37 -19.79 19.18 -14.32
C ASN A 37 -19.23 17.83 -14.75
N SER A 38 -17.96 17.81 -15.14
CA SER A 38 -17.28 16.60 -15.63
C SER A 38 -17.19 15.50 -14.57
N THR A 39 -17.11 15.86 -13.29
CA THR A 39 -17.12 14.89 -12.18
C THR A 39 -18.51 14.27 -12.04
N VAL A 40 -19.57 15.09 -12.06
CA VAL A 40 -20.96 14.61 -11.98
C VAL A 40 -21.28 13.67 -13.16
N GLU A 41 -20.91 14.05 -14.39
CA GLU A 41 -21.12 13.22 -15.58
C GLU A 41 -20.37 11.89 -15.52
N LYS A 42 -19.10 11.89 -15.12
CA LYS A 42 -18.31 10.66 -14.94
C LYS A 42 -18.95 9.71 -13.94
N TRP A 43 -19.47 10.26 -12.83
CA TRP A 43 -20.17 9.46 -11.82
C TRP A 43 -21.51 8.92 -12.32
N PHE A 44 -22.31 9.72 -13.03
CA PHE A 44 -23.53 9.24 -13.68
C PHE A 44 -23.24 8.13 -14.70
N ALA A 45 -22.18 8.26 -15.51
CA ALA A 45 -21.75 7.23 -16.43
C ALA A 45 -21.26 5.95 -15.70
N LYS A 46 -20.63 6.09 -14.53
CA LYS A 46 -20.21 4.95 -13.70
C LYS A 46 -21.43 4.24 -13.09
N LEU A 47 -22.42 5.00 -12.60
CA LEU A 47 -23.66 4.47 -12.03
C LEU A 47 -24.54 3.78 -13.09
N LYS A 48 -24.59 4.29 -14.33
CA LYS A 48 -25.25 3.62 -15.46
C LYS A 48 -24.62 2.28 -15.86
N ARG A 49 -23.36 2.05 -15.50
CA ARG A 49 -22.63 0.78 -15.75
C ARG A 49 -22.76 -0.18 -14.56
N ASP A 50 -23.78 -0.02 -13.73
CA ASP A 50 -24.10 -0.81 -12.51
C ASP A 50 -22.99 -0.88 -11.45
N LYS A 51 -22.01 0.04 -11.50
CA LYS A 51 -21.02 0.20 -10.43
C LYS A 51 -21.61 1.09 -9.33
N MET A 52 -22.47 0.52 -8.49
CA MET A 52 -23.20 1.24 -7.44
C MET A 52 -22.37 1.57 -6.19
N ILE A 53 -21.07 1.27 -6.18
CA ILE A 53 -20.20 1.47 -5.02
C ILE A 53 -19.74 2.94 -5.00
N PRO A 54 -19.99 3.69 -3.91
CA PRO A 54 -19.58 5.10 -3.77
C PRO A 54 -18.08 5.28 -3.52
N GLU A 55 -17.30 4.19 -3.58
CA GLU A 55 -15.87 4.16 -3.33
C GLU A 55 -15.09 4.34 -4.64
N ASP A 56 -13.91 4.95 -4.50
CA ASP A 56 -12.95 5.04 -5.59
C ASP A 56 -12.50 3.62 -5.97
N ASP A 57 -12.30 3.38 -7.27
CA ASP A 57 -11.67 2.14 -7.71
C ASP A 57 -10.22 2.09 -7.17
N VAL A 58 -9.69 0.89 -6.97
CA VAL A 58 -8.30 0.70 -6.52
C VAL A 58 -7.38 1.46 -7.47
N ARG A 59 -6.67 2.46 -6.95
CA ARG A 59 -5.73 3.23 -7.75
C ARG A 59 -4.57 2.33 -8.16
N SER A 60 -4.26 2.32 -9.45
CA SER A 60 -3.02 1.73 -9.94
C SER A 60 -1.86 2.53 -9.36
N GLY A 61 -1.22 2.01 -8.30
CA GLY A 61 -0.03 2.59 -7.72
C GLY A 61 1.20 2.42 -8.64
N ARG A 62 2.32 3.04 -8.27
CA ARG A 62 3.61 2.79 -8.92
C ARG A 62 3.95 1.29 -8.81
N PRO A 63 4.34 0.62 -9.90
CA PRO A 63 4.73 -0.78 -9.83
C PRO A 63 5.90 -0.95 -8.85
N LYS A 64 5.77 -1.91 -7.91
CA LYS A 64 6.80 -2.22 -6.91
C LYS A 64 7.96 -2.96 -7.58
N GLN A 65 8.80 -2.25 -8.34
CA GLN A 65 9.94 -2.84 -9.07
C GLN A 65 10.92 -3.59 -8.16
N ALA A 66 11.10 -3.13 -6.90
CA ALA A 66 12.03 -3.74 -5.96
C ALA A 66 11.48 -5.01 -5.28
N VAL A 67 10.15 -5.15 -5.18
CA VAL A 67 9.50 -6.23 -4.43
C VAL A 67 8.92 -7.26 -5.39
N THR A 68 9.82 -7.92 -6.13
CA THR A 68 9.48 -9.09 -6.93
C THR A 68 9.62 -10.35 -6.07
N VAL A 69 8.89 -11.40 -6.44
CA VAL A 69 8.97 -12.71 -5.76
C VAL A 69 10.42 -13.24 -5.75
N GLU A 70 11.17 -12.99 -6.82
CA GLU A 70 12.58 -13.36 -6.92
C GLU A 70 13.45 -12.62 -5.91
N ASN A 71 13.26 -11.31 -5.77
CA ASN A 71 14.03 -10.51 -4.82
C ASN A 71 13.71 -10.91 -3.37
N ILE A 72 12.44 -11.18 -3.06
CA ILE A 72 12.04 -11.70 -1.75
C ILE A 72 12.75 -13.02 -1.43
N LYS A 73 12.75 -13.97 -2.39
CA LYS A 73 13.44 -15.26 -2.22
C LYS A 73 14.95 -15.10 -2.02
N LYS A 74 15.60 -14.18 -2.76
CA LYS A 74 17.03 -13.90 -2.61
C LYS A 74 17.35 -13.28 -1.25
N VAL A 75 16.56 -12.30 -0.80
CA VAL A 75 16.70 -11.72 0.54
C VAL A 75 16.54 -12.79 1.62
N TYR A 76 15.51 -13.64 1.51
CA TYR A 76 15.29 -14.75 2.44
C TYR A 76 16.49 -15.69 2.52
N LYS A 77 17.03 -16.12 1.37
CA LYS A 77 18.18 -17.01 1.33
C LYS A 77 19.41 -16.40 2.01
N ILE A 78 19.73 -15.14 1.71
CA ILE A 78 20.88 -14.45 2.30
C ILE A 78 20.70 -14.28 3.82
N SER A 79 19.49 -13.95 4.26
CA SER A 79 19.17 -13.78 5.69
C SER A 79 19.18 -15.09 6.47
N PHE A 80 18.79 -16.20 5.84
CA PHE A 80 18.82 -17.54 6.44
C PHE A 80 20.26 -18.08 6.55
N ASP A 81 21.04 -17.97 5.46
CA ASP A 81 22.40 -18.49 5.40
C ASP A 81 23.35 -17.76 6.37
N ASN A 82 23.08 -16.49 6.69
CA ASN A 82 23.89 -15.71 7.62
C ASN A 82 23.03 -14.90 8.59
N ARG A 83 22.78 -15.47 9.77
CA ARG A 83 22.00 -14.82 10.84
C ARG A 83 22.58 -13.46 11.30
N THR A 84 23.88 -13.24 11.10
CA THR A 84 24.60 -12.02 11.47
C THR A 84 24.77 -11.03 10.32
N VAL A 85 24.30 -11.34 9.10
CA VAL A 85 24.50 -10.44 7.96
C VAL A 85 23.88 -9.08 8.26
N GLN A 86 24.76 -8.08 8.23
CA GLN A 86 24.36 -6.69 8.30
C GLN A 86 23.49 -6.41 7.08
N LEU A 87 22.30 -5.85 7.30
CA LEU A 87 21.39 -5.28 6.28
C LEU A 87 22.08 -4.32 5.29
N ILE A 88 23.36 -4.00 5.49
CA ILE A 88 24.23 -3.19 4.64
C ILE A 88 24.72 -3.99 3.42
N LYS A 89 24.99 -5.30 3.52
CA LYS A 89 25.56 -6.09 2.42
C LYS A 89 24.51 -6.57 1.40
N ILE A 90 23.28 -6.79 1.86
CA ILE A 90 22.14 -7.23 1.04
C ILE A 90 21.81 -6.21 -0.08
N PRO A 91 21.64 -4.90 0.19
CA PRO A 91 21.29 -3.93 -0.83
C PRO A 91 22.36 -3.81 -1.93
N GLU A 92 23.64 -3.91 -1.58
CA GLU A 92 24.75 -3.92 -2.54
C GLU A 92 24.66 -5.14 -3.49
N SER A 93 24.42 -6.33 -2.93
CA SER A 93 24.33 -7.57 -3.72
C SER A 93 23.12 -7.60 -4.66
N LEU A 94 21.98 -7.04 -4.24
CA LEU A 94 20.73 -7.08 -5.00
C LEU A 94 20.49 -5.81 -5.83
N LYS A 95 21.35 -4.79 -5.71
CA LYS A 95 21.15 -3.45 -6.30
C LYS A 95 19.80 -2.84 -5.92
N ILE A 96 19.37 -3.07 -4.68
CA ILE A 96 18.10 -2.58 -4.12
C ILE A 96 18.44 -1.57 -3.02
N SER A 97 17.59 -0.56 -2.79
CA SER A 97 17.84 0.38 -1.69
C SER A 97 17.72 -0.31 -0.32
N LYS A 98 18.53 0.12 0.65
CA LYS A 98 18.52 -0.39 2.03
C LYS A 98 17.12 -0.36 2.65
N GLU A 99 16.36 0.71 2.40
CA GLU A 99 14.97 0.86 2.86
C GLU A 99 14.06 -0.23 2.32
N ARG A 100 14.21 -0.58 1.03
CA ARG A 100 13.39 -1.63 0.40
C ARG A 100 13.75 -3.01 0.92
N VAL A 101 15.03 -3.27 1.18
CA VAL A 101 15.46 -4.50 1.86
C VAL A 101 14.84 -4.57 3.26
N GLY A 102 14.91 -3.50 4.06
CA GLY A 102 14.30 -3.46 5.38
C GLY A 102 12.78 -3.68 5.35
N HIS A 103 12.07 -3.03 4.43
CA HIS A 103 10.65 -3.27 4.20
C HIS A 103 10.37 -4.71 3.78
N THR A 104 11.25 -5.34 3.01
CA THR A 104 11.07 -6.74 2.57
C THR A 104 11.20 -7.70 3.74
N VAL A 105 12.22 -7.51 4.56
CA VAL A 105 12.50 -8.32 5.76
C VAL A 105 11.36 -8.18 6.78
N ASN A 106 10.87 -6.97 7.02
CA ASN A 106 9.80 -6.75 8.01
C ASN A 106 8.42 -7.16 7.48
N GLU A 107 8.01 -6.68 6.30
CA GLU A 107 6.61 -6.80 5.84
C GLU A 107 6.33 -8.11 5.09
N TYR A 108 7.33 -8.69 4.42
CA TYR A 108 7.14 -9.89 3.57
C TYR A 108 7.74 -11.15 4.17
N LEU A 109 8.80 -11.03 4.98
CA LEU A 109 9.42 -12.17 5.67
C LEU A 109 9.05 -12.26 7.16
N ASP A 110 8.36 -11.24 7.70
CA ASP A 110 8.01 -11.12 9.13
C ASP A 110 9.20 -11.34 10.08
N MET A 111 10.38 -10.93 9.63
CA MET A 111 11.62 -11.08 10.39
C MET A 111 11.92 -9.83 11.20
N ARG A 112 12.37 -10.03 12.45
CA ARG A 112 12.78 -8.93 13.33
C ARG A 112 14.27 -8.98 13.61
N LYS A 113 14.90 -7.80 13.71
CA LYS A 113 16.29 -7.68 14.16
C LYS A 113 16.38 -8.06 15.63
N LEU A 114 17.17 -9.10 15.92
CA LEU A 114 17.49 -9.52 17.28
C LEU A 114 18.94 -9.13 17.60
N CYS A 115 19.17 -8.62 18.81
CA CYS A 115 20.51 -8.42 19.32
C CYS A 115 21.06 -9.75 19.85
N SER A 116 22.31 -10.08 19.50
CA SER A 116 23.00 -11.21 20.12
C SER A 116 23.15 -10.98 21.62
N LYS A 117 22.99 -12.04 22.41
CA LYS A 117 23.28 -12.00 23.85
C LYS A 117 24.81 -12.03 24.05
N TRP A 118 25.30 -11.25 25.00
CA TRP A 118 26.70 -11.31 25.41
C TRP A 118 26.98 -12.65 26.09
N VAL A 119 28.08 -13.29 25.66
CA VAL A 119 28.57 -14.53 26.27
C VAL A 119 29.92 -14.21 26.90
N PRO A 120 30.10 -14.36 28.23
CA PRO A 120 31.33 -13.95 28.94
C PRO A 120 32.60 -14.68 28.50
N ARG A 121 32.46 -15.88 27.91
CA ARG A 121 33.59 -16.70 27.47
C ARG A 121 33.18 -17.60 26.31
N GLU A 122 34.04 -17.74 25.32
CA GLU A 122 33.87 -18.77 24.29
C GLU A 122 34.17 -20.15 24.87
N LEU A 123 33.17 -21.03 24.83
CA LEU A 123 33.32 -22.43 25.26
C LEU A 123 34.11 -23.23 24.23
N THR A 124 35.01 -24.08 24.71
CA THR A 124 35.70 -25.07 23.87
C THR A 124 34.73 -26.16 23.42
N ILE A 125 35.09 -26.92 22.37
CA ILE A 125 34.23 -27.99 21.81
C ILE A 125 33.85 -29.01 22.89
N VAL A 126 34.80 -29.36 23.76
CA VAL A 126 34.58 -30.28 24.90
C VAL A 126 33.52 -29.74 25.87
N GLN A 127 33.57 -28.45 26.20
CA GLN A 127 32.63 -27.80 27.11
C GLN A 127 31.21 -27.65 26.53
N LYS A 128 31.05 -27.73 25.21
CA LYS A 128 29.73 -27.68 24.54
C LYS A 128 29.04 -29.04 24.48
N GLN A 129 29.76 -30.14 24.73
CA GLN A 129 29.27 -31.52 24.63
C GLN A 129 28.90 -32.15 25.98
N GLN A 130 29.20 -31.48 27.10
CA GLN A 130 28.66 -31.81 28.43
C GLN A 130 27.29 -31.17 28.62
#